data_AF-A0A2W1TSK2-F1
#
_entry.id   AF-A0A2W1TSK2-F1
#
_cell.length_a   1.000
_cell.length_b   1.000
_cell.length_c   1.000
_cell.angle_alpha   90.00
_cell.angle_beta   90.00
_cell.angle_gamma   90.00
#
_symmetry.space_group_name_H-M   'P 1'
#
loop_
_entity.id
_entity.type
_entity.pdbx_description
1 polymer ?
#
loop_
_entity_poly.entity_id
_entity_poly.type
_entity_poly.pdbx_seq_one_letter_code
_entity_poly.pdbx_strand_id
1 'polypeptide(L)'
;MTVRIAHISYEPHHRVWRLRLDPDATGTGDKAGDLIGFSGNIHEPEDELKVTMLLSAWRVRPELGGWQDADGTWVVPVVRLE
;
A
#
# COMPACT_ATOMS: atom_id res chain seq x y z
N MET A 1 14.63 11.71 -6.61
CA MET A 1 13.23 11.42 -6.29
C MET A 1 13.22 10.28 -5.30
N THR A 2 12.65 10.46 -4.12
CA THR A 2 12.56 9.42 -3.09
C THR A 2 11.35 8.53 -3.39
N VAL A 3 11.49 7.22 -3.19
CA VAL A 3 10.42 6.25 -3.38
C VAL A 3 10.33 5.38 -2.14
N ARG A 4 9.11 5.15 -1.67
CA ARG A 4 8.76 4.27 -0.54
C ARG A 4 7.94 3.10 -1.08
N ILE A 5 8.18 1.91 -0.57
CA ILE A 5 7.44 0.72 -1.01
C ILE A 5 6.29 0.46 -0.04
N ALA A 6 5.14 0.08 -0.60
CA ALA A 6 4.02 -0.47 0.16
C ALA A 6 3.85 -1.95 -0.21
N HIS A 7 4.22 -2.85 0.68
CA HIS A 7 4.19 -4.29 0.43
C HIS A 7 2.78 -4.84 0.63
N ILE A 8 2.28 -5.57 -0.36
CA ILE A 8 1.04 -6.34 -0.28
C ILE A 8 1.42 -7.81 -0.20
N SER A 9 1.09 -8.46 0.92
CA SER A 9 1.43 -9.85 1.19
C SER A 9 0.20 -10.62 1.66
N TYR A 10 0.11 -11.88 1.29
CA TYR A 10 -0.95 -12.76 1.79
C TYR A 10 -0.52 -13.36 3.12
N GLU A 11 -1.35 -13.25 4.16
CA GLU A 11 -1.12 -13.87 5.46
C GLU A 11 -1.93 -15.16 5.57
N PRO A 12 -1.30 -16.36 5.42
CA PRO A 12 -2.04 -17.62 5.27
C PRO A 12 -2.84 -18.00 6.52
N HIS A 13 -2.33 -17.65 7.71
CA HIS A 13 -2.95 -17.96 8.99
C HIS A 13 -4.33 -17.30 9.14
N HIS A 14 -4.44 -16.06 8.66
CA HIS A 14 -5.68 -15.28 8.75
C HIS A 14 -6.44 -15.23 7.42
N ARG A 15 -5.89 -15.85 6.37
CA ARG A 15 -6.43 -15.87 5.01
C ARG A 15 -6.77 -14.48 4.49
N VAL A 16 -5.92 -13.50 4.79
CA VAL A 16 -6.13 -12.09 4.49
C VAL A 16 -4.93 -11.51 3.76
N TRP A 17 -5.19 -10.60 2.83
CA TRP A 17 -4.14 -9.78 2.24
C TRP A 17 -3.86 -8.60 3.15
N ARG A 18 -2.59 -8.32 3.44
CA ARG A 18 -2.16 -7.19 4.26
C ARG A 18 -1.27 -6.27 3.44
N LEU A 19 -1.60 -4.99 3.47
CA LEU A 19 -0.76 -3.91 2.98
C LEU A 19 0.09 -3.38 4.14
N ARG A 20 1.39 -3.22 3.93
CA ARG A 20 2.32 -2.58 4.86
C ARG A 20 3.08 -1.46 4.16
N LEU A 21 3.12 -0.27 4.73
CA LEU A 21 3.93 0.84 4.26
C LEU A 21 5.27 0.84 5.00
N ASP A 22 6.38 0.87 4.26
CA ASP A 22 7.71 0.90 4.85
C ASP A 22 7.94 2.19 5.68
N PRO A 23 8.59 2.09 6.86
CA PRO A 23 8.99 3.27 7.61
C PRO A 23 9.97 4.12 6.81
N ASP A 24 9.91 5.44 6.98
CA ASP A 24 10.94 6.33 6.44
C ASP A 24 12.23 6.28 7.25
N ALA A 25 13.22 7.06 6.81
CA ALA A 25 14.52 7.21 7.47
C ALA A 25 14.43 7.67 8.93
N THR A 26 13.29 8.21 9.37
CA THR A 26 13.07 8.61 10.77
C THR A 26 12.44 7.50 11.61
N GLY A 27 12.12 6.36 10.99
CA GLY A 27 11.38 5.25 11.61
C GLY A 27 9.88 5.53 11.75
N THR A 28 9.40 6.66 11.21
CA THR A 28 7.97 6.99 11.21
C THR A 28 7.28 6.44 9.97
N GLY A 29 5.96 6.26 10.05
CA GLY A 29 5.18 5.80 8.91
C GLY A 29 5.10 4.28 8.71
N ASP A 30 5.61 3.47 9.65
CA ASP A 30 5.26 2.04 9.69
C ASP A 30 3.75 1.90 9.91
N LYS A 31 3.05 1.44 8.89
CA LYS A 31 1.59 1.29 8.90
C LYS A 31 1.24 -0.02 8.24
N ALA A 32 0.31 -0.75 8.82
CA ALA A 32 -0.22 -1.97 8.22
C ALA A 32 -1.74 -1.97 8.30
N GLY A 33 -2.38 -2.62 7.33
CA GLY A 33 -3.83 -2.76 7.29
C GLY A 33 -4.26 -3.88 6.35
N ASP A 34 -5.41 -4.45 6.64
CA ASP A 34 -5.94 -5.59 5.91
C ASP A 34 -6.74 -5.11 4.68
N LEU A 35 -6.50 -5.74 3.53
CA LEU A 35 -7.17 -5.51 2.26
C LEU A 35 -8.28 -6.55 2.08
N ILE A 36 -9.42 -6.31 2.72
CA ILE A 36 -10.58 -7.22 2.67
C ILE A 36 -11.10 -7.32 1.23
N GLY A 37 -11.22 -8.55 0.72
CA GLY A 37 -11.72 -8.83 -0.63
C GLY A 37 -10.75 -8.50 -1.77
N PHE A 38 -9.46 -8.28 -1.48
CA PHE A 38 -8.42 -8.14 -2.50
C PHE A 38 -8.17 -9.48 -3.21
N SER A 39 -8.17 -9.47 -4.54
CA SER A 39 -7.99 -10.66 -5.38
C SER A 39 -6.52 -11.05 -5.52
N GLY A 40 -5.60 -10.10 -5.32
CA GLY A 40 -4.17 -10.29 -5.53
C GLY A 40 -3.63 -9.49 -6.70
N ASN A 41 -4.48 -8.75 -7.42
CA ASN A 41 -4.10 -8.09 -8.67
C ASN A 41 -4.37 -6.58 -8.60
N ILE A 42 -3.36 -5.81 -8.25
CA ILE A 42 -3.49 -4.35 -8.13
C ILE A 42 -3.82 -3.62 -9.44
N HIS A 43 -3.69 -4.29 -10.58
CA HIS A 43 -4.09 -3.72 -11.87
C HIS A 43 -5.60 -3.88 -12.14
N GLU A 44 -6.33 -4.63 -11.31
CA GLU A 44 -7.79 -4.66 -11.34
C GLU A 44 -8.37 -3.41 -10.66
N PRO A 45 -9.34 -2.72 -11.28
CA PRO A 45 -9.87 -1.46 -10.73
C PRO A 45 -10.43 -1.56 -9.30
N GLU A 46 -11.06 -2.68 -8.96
CA GLU A 46 -11.58 -2.90 -7.60
C GLU A 46 -10.47 -3.06 -6.57
N ASP A 47 -9.39 -3.72 -6.94
CA ASP A 47 -8.22 -3.95 -6.08
C ASP A 47 -7.37 -2.69 -5.95
N GLU A 48 -7.18 -1.94 -7.03
CA GLU A 48 -6.57 -0.61 -7.02
C GLU A 48 -7.33 0.34 -6.09
N LEU A 49 -8.67 0.32 -6.14
CA LEU A 49 -9.52 1.13 -5.25
C LEU A 49 -9.32 0.75 -3.79
N LYS A 50 -9.30 -0.55 -3.45
CA LYS A 50 -9.06 -1.03 -2.07
C LYS A 50 -7.71 -0.54 -1.55
N VAL A 51 -6.65 -0.67 -2.35
CA VAL A 51 -5.31 -0.19 -2.00
C VAL A 51 -5.31 1.34 -1.83
N THR A 52 -5.94 2.07 -2.76
CA THR A 52 -6.03 3.54 -2.69
C THR A 52 -6.77 4.02 -1.44
N MET A 53 -7.88 3.36 -1.07
CA MET A 53 -8.64 3.69 0.13
C MET A 53 -7.79 3.51 1.40
N LEU A 54 -7.06 2.40 1.49
CA LEU A 54 -6.21 2.12 2.65
C LEU A 54 -5.02 3.09 2.74
N LEU A 55 -4.36 3.37 1.61
CA LEU A 55 -3.30 4.38 1.51
C LEU A 55 -3.79 5.78 1.89
N SER A 56 -5.01 6.14 1.48
CA SER A 56 -5.64 7.43 1.83
C SER A 56 -5.84 7.58 3.34
N ALA A 57 -6.20 6.50 4.04
CA ALA A 57 -6.29 6.50 5.51
C ALA A 57 -4.93 6.79 6.17
N TRP A 58 -3.83 6.60 5.45
CA TRP A 58 -2.46 6.86 5.88
C TRP A 58 -1.91 8.21 5.40
N ARG A 59 -2.79 9.08 4.86
CA ARG A 59 -2.44 10.37 4.25
C ARG A 59 -1.59 10.26 2.98
N VAL A 60 -1.58 9.09 2.35
CA VAL A 60 -1.01 8.90 1.01
C VAL A 60 -2.11 9.19 0.00
N ARG A 61 -1.90 10.15 -0.90
CA ARG A 61 -2.91 10.62 -1.86
C ARG A 61 -2.63 10.09 -3.26
N PRO A 62 -3.67 9.74 -4.05
CA PRO A 62 -3.48 9.50 -5.47
C PRO A 62 -3.13 10.81 -6.19
N GLU A 63 -2.14 10.74 -7.06
CA GLU A 63 -1.64 11.84 -7.90
C GLU A 63 -1.59 11.37 -9.36
N LEU A 64 -1.40 12.31 -10.29
CA LEU A 64 -1.22 11.95 -11.71
C LEU A 64 0.02 11.05 -11.85
N GLY A 65 -0.19 9.76 -12.06
CA GLY A 65 0.87 8.75 -12.24
C GLY A 65 1.15 7.84 -11.04
N GLY A 66 0.41 7.93 -9.93
CA GLY A 66 0.58 7.00 -8.80
C GLY A 66 0.07 7.54 -7.47
N TRP A 67 0.80 7.26 -6.38
CA TRP A 67 0.47 7.71 -5.03
C TRP A 67 1.64 8.46 -4.38
N GLN A 68 1.37 9.49 -3.59
CA GLN A 68 2.37 10.26 -2.84
C GLN A 68 1.98 10.45 -1.37
N ASP A 69 2.96 10.41 -0.47
CA ASP A 69 2.75 10.75 0.94
C ASP A 69 2.77 12.28 1.17
N ALA A 70 2.56 12.69 2.43
CA ALA A 70 2.49 14.11 2.81
C ALA A 70 3.80 14.88 2.59
N ASP A 71 4.93 14.18 2.48
CA ASP A 71 6.26 14.75 2.25
C ASP A 71 6.59 14.83 0.75
N GLY A 72 5.66 14.40 -0.12
CA GLY A 72 5.86 14.34 -1.58
C GLY A 72 6.69 13.14 -2.03
N THR A 73 6.87 12.13 -1.18
CA THR A 73 7.55 10.88 -1.54
C THR A 73 6.59 9.98 -2.30
N TRP A 74 7.04 9.41 -3.41
CA TRP A 74 6.24 8.46 -4.18
C TRP A 74 6.10 7.13 -3.44
N VAL A 75 4.88 6.62 -3.39
CA VAL A 75 4.56 5.32 -2.79
C VAL A 75 4.23 4.34 -3.90
N VAL A 76 4.97 3.24 -3.97
CA VAL A 76 4.78 2.19 -4.97
C VAL A 76 4.30 0.93 -4.26
N PRO A 77 3.04 0.51 -4.49
CA PRO A 77 2.57 -0.75 -3.97
C PRO A 77 3.16 -1.93 -4.76
N VAL A 78 3.62 -2.97 -4.06
CA VAL A 78 4.21 -4.17 -4.67
C VAL A 78 3.55 -5.40 -4.07
N VAL A 79 2.94 -6.23 -4.92
CA VAL A 79 2.39 -7.52 -4.51
C VAL A 79 3.49 -8.56 -4.48
N ARG A 80 3.63 -9.26 -3.35
CA ARG A 80 4.49 -10.44 -3.21
C ARG A 80 3.64 -11.64 -2.81
N LEU A 81 3.82 -12.73 -3.54
CA LEU A 81 3.37 -14.06 -3.13
C LEU A 81 4.55 -14.68 -2.39
N GLU A 82 4.55 -14.58 -1.06
CA GLU A 82 5.52 -15.26 -0.19
C GLU A 82 4.98 -16.63 0.23
#